data_AF-A0A5J4UI54-F1
#
_entry.id   AF-A0A5J4UI54-F1
#
_cell.length_a   1.000
_cell.length_b   1.000
_cell.length_c   1.000
_cell.angle_alpha   90.00
_cell.angle_beta   90.00
_cell.angle_gamma   90.00
#
_symmetry.space_group_name_H-M   'P 1'
#
loop_
_entity.id
_entity.type
_entity.pdbx_description
1 polymer ?
#
loop_
_entity_poly.entity_id
_entity_poly.type
_entity_poly.pdbx_seq_one_letter_code
_entity_poly.pdbx_strand_id
1 'polypeptide(L)'
;MIVSVVAIFITLIFNSLVWAFDMQAESDRSFRLLDLMPVDENEKEMVLLQSMRTSYVKMDKERERIMETGQELIDVIKRNGHIQELILHFNQLMIQTYRTFQTEEKEMEERQYDEEKTKAHKHSHILLRQRLTTLFDHLRQSSGKLNSVRNTVRRTLSRLYDLHFCEDDVIFVEEMIPSDEKLGKTIGQDGLEMEVVAEGVDVNNNNN
;
A
#
# COMPACT_ATOMS: atom_id res chain seq x y z
N MET A 1 44.37 32.34 -10.48
CA MET A 1 44.03 30.97 -10.90
C MET A 1 43.07 30.29 -9.92
N ILE A 2 43.40 30.16 -8.63
CA ILE A 2 42.51 29.50 -7.64
C ILE A 2 41.15 30.21 -7.51
N VAL A 3 41.14 31.54 -7.41
CA VAL A 3 39.89 32.34 -7.34
C VAL A 3 39.00 32.15 -8.57
N SER A 4 39.61 32.03 -9.75
CA SER A 4 38.93 31.81 -11.03
C SER A 4 38.24 30.44 -11.07
N VAL A 5 38.93 29.41 -10.57
CA VAL A 5 38.40 28.05 -10.50
C VAL A 5 37.23 27.97 -9.51
N VAL A 6 37.35 28.62 -8.34
CA VAL A 6 36.27 28.67 -7.35
C VAL A 6 35.03 29.39 -7.90
N ALA A 7 35.20 30.51 -8.63
CA ALA A 7 34.10 31.21 -9.26
C ALA A 7 33.36 30.37 -10.32
N ILE A 8 34.10 29.55 -11.09
CA ILE A 8 33.51 28.62 -12.06
C ILE A 8 32.69 27.54 -11.34
N PHE A 9 33.19 26.97 -10.23
CA PHE A 9 32.43 25.99 -9.45
C PHE A 9 31.17 26.58 -8.83
N ILE A 10 31.25 27.79 -8.27
CA ILE A 10 30.09 28.48 -7.69
C ILE A 10 29.03 28.70 -8.77
N THR A 11 29.40 29.24 -9.93
CA THR A 11 28.46 29.48 -11.03
C THR A 11 27.85 28.19 -11.58
N LEU A 12 28.62 27.09 -11.68
CA LEU A 12 28.10 25.77 -12.05
C LEU A 12 27.09 25.24 -11.03
N ILE A 13 27.38 25.34 -9.72
CA ILE A 13 26.48 24.89 -8.66
C ILE A 13 25.17 25.68 -8.69
N PHE A 14 25.25 27.02 -8.70
CA PHE A 14 24.04 27.86 -8.74
C PHE A 14 23.19 27.61 -9.99
N ASN A 15 23.81 27.42 -11.15
CA ASN A 15 23.08 27.11 -12.38
C ASN A 15 22.44 25.70 -12.32
N SER A 16 23.13 24.72 -11.76
CA SER A 16 22.61 23.36 -11.61
C SER A 16 21.45 23.27 -10.60
N LEU A 17 21.45 24.10 -9.55
CA LEU A 17 20.38 24.11 -8.56
C LEU A 17 19.06 24.61 -9.14
N VAL A 18 19.09 25.69 -9.93
CA VAL A 18 17.89 26.19 -10.62
C VAL A 18 17.33 25.11 -11.54
N TRP A 19 18.20 24.46 -12.32
CA TRP A 19 17.78 23.36 -13.19
C TRP A 19 17.24 22.15 -12.42
N ALA A 20 17.82 21.82 -11.26
CA ALA A 20 17.33 20.72 -10.43
C ALA A 20 15.90 21.00 -9.89
N PHE A 21 15.63 22.23 -9.44
CA PHE A 21 14.29 22.61 -9.01
C PHE A 21 13.27 22.60 -10.15
N ASP A 22 13.64 23.14 -11.32
CA ASP A 22 12.78 23.12 -12.51
C ASP A 22 12.54 21.68 -13.00
N MET A 23 13.58 20.84 -12.99
CA MET A 23 13.47 19.43 -13.39
C MET A 23 12.60 18.64 -12.42
N GLN A 24 12.67 18.91 -11.12
CA GLN A 24 11.79 18.27 -10.13
C GLN A 24 10.32 18.66 -10.38
N ALA A 25 10.05 19.95 -10.63
CA ALA A 25 8.71 20.42 -10.93
C ALA A 25 8.12 19.83 -12.23
N GLU A 26 8.93 19.72 -13.30
CA GLU A 26 8.50 19.10 -14.55
C GLU A 26 8.41 17.57 -14.48
N SER A 27 9.26 16.94 -13.66
CA SER A 27 9.13 15.53 -13.30
C SER A 27 7.79 15.27 -12.62
N ASP A 28 7.42 16.05 -11.61
CA ASP A 28 6.15 15.91 -10.90
C ASP A 28 4.94 16.10 -11.83
N ARG A 29 5.02 17.04 -12.79
CA ARG A 29 3.99 17.22 -13.82
C ARG A 29 3.89 16.02 -14.75
N SER A 30 5.03 15.46 -15.16
CA SER A 30 5.10 14.29 -16.03
C SER A 30 4.59 13.03 -15.31
N PHE A 31 4.88 12.86 -14.02
CA PHE A 31 4.34 11.78 -13.21
C PHE A 31 2.81 11.81 -13.14
N ARG A 32 2.18 13.00 -13.08
CA ARG A 32 0.71 13.12 -13.16
C ARG A 32 0.13 12.66 -14.50
N LEU A 33 0.92 12.55 -15.57
CA LEU A 33 0.46 11.97 -16.84
C LEU A 33 0.39 10.44 -16.77
N LEU A 34 1.18 9.80 -15.90
CA LEU A 34 1.02 8.37 -15.62
C LEU A 34 -0.36 8.08 -15.00
N ASP A 35 -0.93 9.05 -14.28
CA ASP A 35 -2.31 8.98 -13.78
C ASP A 35 -3.39 9.10 -14.88
N LEU A 36 -2.99 9.30 -16.14
CA LEU A 36 -3.88 9.30 -17.31
C LEU A 36 -3.70 8.09 -18.24
N MET A 37 -2.64 7.29 -18.08
CA MET A 37 -2.45 6.08 -18.92
C MET A 37 -3.62 5.11 -18.77
N PRO A 38 -4.06 4.38 -19.80
CA PRO A 38 -5.06 3.34 -19.60
C PRO A 38 -4.52 2.25 -18.66
N VAL A 39 -5.26 1.93 -17.60
CA VAL A 39 -4.97 0.78 -16.72
C VAL A 39 -5.81 -0.38 -17.23
N ASP A 40 -5.24 -1.59 -17.26
CA ASP A 40 -5.96 -2.79 -17.65
C ASP A 40 -7.23 -2.94 -16.80
N GLU A 41 -8.39 -2.92 -17.44
CA GLU A 41 -9.67 -2.89 -16.72
C GLU A 41 -10.01 -4.24 -16.07
N ASN A 42 -9.34 -5.32 -16.49
CA ASN A 42 -9.65 -6.68 -16.06
C ASN A 42 -8.94 -7.12 -14.77
N GLU A 43 -8.00 -6.34 -14.25
CA GLU A 43 -7.31 -6.66 -13.02
C GLU A 43 -7.99 -6.03 -11.79
N LYS A 44 -7.97 -6.77 -10.67
CA LYS A 44 -8.29 -6.21 -9.36
C LYS A 44 -7.18 -5.21 -9.00
N GLU A 45 -7.58 -3.99 -8.69
CA GLU A 45 -6.65 -2.89 -8.41
C GLU A 45 -6.31 -2.78 -6.93
N MET A 46 -7.25 -3.20 -6.07
CA MET A 46 -7.03 -3.30 -4.63
C MET A 46 -6.98 -4.76 -4.23
N VAL A 47 -5.75 -5.25 -4.03
CA VAL A 47 -5.46 -6.58 -3.52
C VAL A 47 -4.38 -6.45 -2.46
N LEU A 48 -4.58 -7.11 -1.32
CA LEU A 48 -3.55 -7.14 -0.28
C LEU A 48 -2.34 -7.94 -0.79
N LEU A 49 -1.23 -7.24 -1.03
CA LEU A 49 0.02 -7.85 -1.49
C LEU A 49 0.71 -8.62 -0.36
N GLN A 50 1.55 -9.59 -0.73
CA GLN A 50 2.31 -10.35 0.26
C GLN A 50 3.24 -9.48 1.12
N SER A 51 3.79 -8.40 0.54
CA SER A 51 4.63 -7.43 1.26
C SER A 51 3.88 -6.61 2.32
N MET A 52 2.55 -6.54 2.24
CA MET A 52 1.69 -5.84 3.20
C MET A 52 1.19 -6.78 4.32
N ARG A 53 1.48 -8.08 4.21
CA ARG A 53 1.08 -9.08 5.20
C ARG A 53 2.10 -9.14 6.31
N THR A 54 1.61 -9.10 7.54
CA THR A 54 2.42 -9.07 8.75
C THR A 54 2.49 -10.41 9.45
N SER A 55 1.80 -11.43 8.92
CA SER A 55 1.58 -12.75 9.55
C SER A 55 0.79 -12.68 10.87
N TYR A 56 0.29 -11.50 11.22
CA TYR A 56 -0.63 -11.29 12.33
C TYR A 56 -2.06 -11.26 11.80
N VAL A 57 -2.77 -12.38 11.95
CA VAL A 57 -4.06 -12.62 11.28
C VAL A 57 -5.13 -11.58 11.59
N LYS A 58 -5.16 -11.06 12.81
CA LYS A 58 -6.17 -10.05 13.18
C LYS A 58 -6.03 -8.80 12.32
N MET A 59 -4.79 -8.34 12.14
CA MET A 59 -4.49 -7.14 11.37
C MET A 59 -4.60 -7.40 9.86
N ASP A 60 -4.04 -8.51 9.38
CA ASP A 60 -4.14 -8.89 7.97
C ASP A 60 -5.62 -9.06 7.53
N LYS A 61 -6.50 -9.60 8.38
CA LYS A 61 -7.95 -9.68 8.09
C LYS A 61 -8.62 -8.31 7.97
N GLU A 62 -8.28 -7.37 8.84
CA GLU A 62 -8.88 -6.03 8.77
C GLU A 62 -8.39 -5.27 7.53
N ARG A 63 -7.12 -5.46 7.12
CA ARG A 63 -6.61 -4.95 5.84
C ARG A 63 -7.28 -5.60 4.63
N GLU A 64 -7.49 -6.92 4.66
CA GLU A 64 -8.25 -7.62 3.61
C GLU A 64 -9.65 -7.02 3.45
N ARG A 65 -10.35 -6.74 4.54
CA ARG A 65 -11.67 -6.09 4.51
C ARG A 65 -11.63 -4.69 3.88
N ILE A 66 -10.60 -3.89 4.18
CA ILE A 66 -10.41 -2.58 3.54
C ILE A 66 -10.19 -2.76 2.04
N MET A 67 -9.34 -3.70 1.64
CA MET A 67 -9.04 -3.98 0.23
C MET A 67 -10.28 -4.48 -0.53
N GLU A 68 -11.07 -5.37 0.06
CA GLU A 68 -12.34 -5.87 -0.50
C GLU A 68 -13.35 -4.73 -0.68
N THR A 69 -13.59 -3.94 0.37
CA THR A 69 -14.52 -2.81 0.34
C THR A 69 -14.06 -1.74 -0.67
N GLY A 70 -12.75 -1.52 -0.76
CA GLY A 70 -12.15 -0.60 -1.72
C GLY A 70 -12.28 -1.09 -3.16
N GLN A 71 -12.12 -2.39 -3.41
CA GLN A 71 -12.33 -2.99 -4.72
C GLN A 71 -13.79 -2.89 -5.16
N GLU A 72 -14.75 -3.13 -4.26
CA GLU A 72 -16.18 -2.94 -4.57
C GLU A 72 -16.48 -1.49 -5.01
N LEU A 73 -15.90 -0.51 -4.32
CA LEU A 73 -16.01 0.89 -4.71
C LEU A 73 -15.40 1.16 -6.09
N ILE A 74 -14.20 0.60 -6.38
CA ILE A 74 -13.57 0.71 -7.70
C ILE A 74 -14.46 0.10 -8.79
N ASP A 75 -15.09 -1.04 -8.52
CA ASP A 75 -15.97 -1.71 -9.48
C ASP A 75 -17.24 -0.88 -9.77
N VAL A 76 -17.77 -0.18 -8.77
CA VAL A 76 -18.86 0.80 -8.96
C VAL A 76 -18.39 2.01 -9.79
N ILE A 77 -17.17 2.50 -9.54
CA ILE A 77 -16.56 3.59 -10.31
C ILE A 77 -16.39 3.17 -11.79
N LYS A 78 -15.84 1.96 -12.05
CA LYS A 78 -15.63 1.39 -13.40
C LYS A 78 -16.95 1.27 -14.18
N ARG A 79 -18.00 0.77 -13.52
CA ARG A 79 -19.34 0.62 -14.11
C ARG A 79 -20.08 1.94 -14.30
N ASN A 80 -19.44 3.07 -14.00
CA ASN A 80 -20.05 4.40 -14.05
C ASN A 80 -21.31 4.50 -13.18
N GLY A 81 -21.32 3.82 -12.03
CA GLY A 81 -22.46 3.71 -11.12
C GLY A 81 -23.08 5.05 -10.73
N HIS A 82 -24.34 5.01 -10.30
CA HIS A 82 -25.07 6.23 -9.94
C HIS A 82 -24.45 6.88 -8.70
N ILE A 83 -24.63 8.19 -8.53
CA ILE A 83 -23.93 8.95 -7.48
C ILE A 83 -24.32 8.47 -6.07
N GLN A 84 -25.56 8.03 -5.85
CA GLN A 84 -25.99 7.50 -4.56
C GLN A 84 -25.33 6.14 -4.25
N GLU A 85 -25.14 5.29 -5.26
CA GLU A 85 -24.42 4.02 -5.11
C GLU A 85 -22.95 4.28 -4.78
N LEU A 86 -22.31 5.22 -5.49
CA LEU A 86 -20.96 5.69 -5.18
C LEU A 86 -20.86 6.19 -3.74
N ILE A 87 -21.79 7.05 -3.30
CA ILE A 87 -21.80 7.59 -1.93
C ILE A 87 -21.93 6.46 -0.90
N LEU A 88 -22.78 5.46 -1.15
CA LEU A 88 -22.97 4.33 -0.24
C LEU A 88 -21.66 3.54 -0.06
N HIS A 89 -21.04 3.10 -1.15
CA HIS A 89 -19.80 2.33 -1.11
C HIS A 89 -18.63 3.14 -0.54
N PHE A 90 -18.57 4.45 -0.83
CA PHE A 90 -17.55 5.31 -0.24
C PHE A 90 -17.70 5.45 1.26
N ASN A 91 -18.93 5.61 1.75
CA ASN A 91 -19.22 5.65 3.19
C ASN A 91 -18.85 4.34 3.88
N GLN A 92 -19.13 3.19 3.24
CA GLN A 92 -18.72 1.88 3.75
C GLN A 92 -17.20 1.80 3.91
N LEU A 93 -16.44 2.22 2.90
CA LEU A 93 -14.97 2.23 2.96
C LEU A 93 -14.45 3.17 4.07
N MET A 94 -15.03 4.36 4.22
CA MET A 94 -14.66 5.31 5.28
C MET A 94 -14.91 4.74 6.68
N ILE A 95 -16.07 4.09 6.88
CA ILE A 95 -16.42 3.47 8.16
C ILE A 95 -15.48 2.30 8.46
N GLN A 96 -15.21 1.44 7.48
CA GLN A 96 -14.31 0.30 7.65
C GLN A 96 -12.90 0.77 8.01
N THR A 97 -12.36 1.73 7.25
CA THR A 97 -11.03 2.34 7.52
C THR A 97 -10.95 2.91 8.92
N TYR A 98 -11.97 3.66 9.36
CA TYR A 98 -12.00 4.24 10.69
C TYR A 98 -11.99 3.19 11.79
N ARG A 99 -12.80 2.13 11.65
CA ARG A 99 -12.87 1.04 12.65
C ARG A 99 -11.57 0.26 12.75
N THR A 100 -10.92 -0.02 11.62
CA THR A 100 -9.62 -0.70 11.61
C THR A 100 -8.57 0.14 12.34
N PHE A 101 -8.45 1.42 12.00
CA PHE A 101 -7.50 2.33 12.68
C PHE A 101 -7.79 2.49 14.16
N GLN A 102 -9.05 2.59 14.59
CA GLN A 102 -9.37 2.63 16.02
C GLN A 102 -8.99 1.35 16.77
N THR A 103 -9.17 0.20 16.12
CA THR A 103 -8.83 -1.10 16.72
C THR A 103 -7.31 -1.20 16.89
N GLU A 104 -6.56 -0.79 15.87
CA GLU A 104 -5.10 -0.74 15.90
C GLU A 104 -4.57 0.26 16.92
N GLU A 105 -5.15 1.46 16.99
CA GLU A 105 -4.79 2.47 17.99
C GLU A 105 -5.01 1.99 19.42
N LYS A 106 -6.11 1.28 19.66
CA LYS A 106 -6.39 0.64 20.94
C LYS A 106 -5.38 -0.45 21.26
N GLU A 107 -4.97 -1.24 20.27
CA GLU A 107 -3.95 -2.27 20.45
C GLU A 107 -2.55 -1.67 20.70
N MET A 108 -2.18 -0.58 20.02
CA MET A 108 -0.95 0.18 20.29
C MET A 108 -0.92 0.67 21.75
N GLU A 109 -2.04 1.18 22.27
CA GLU A 109 -2.17 1.61 23.67
C GLU A 109 -2.08 0.43 24.65
N GLU A 110 -2.78 -0.67 24.38
CA GLU A 110 -2.78 -1.87 25.23
C GLU A 110 -1.39 -2.51 25.31
N ARG A 111 -0.64 -2.50 24.21
CA ARG A 111 0.71 -3.06 24.13
C ARG A 111 1.81 -2.09 24.54
N GLN A 112 1.48 -0.86 24.94
CA GLN A 112 2.43 0.18 25.35
C GLN A 112 3.49 0.47 24.28
N TYR A 113 3.05 0.65 23.04
CA TYR A 113 3.93 1.09 21.95
C TYR A 113 4.54 2.45 22.25
N ASP A 114 5.74 2.69 21.71
CA ASP A 114 6.47 3.94 21.92
C ASP A 114 5.59 5.17 21.64
N GLU A 115 5.63 6.17 22.52
CA GLU A 115 4.69 7.29 22.48
C GLU A 115 4.87 8.15 21.23
N GLU A 116 6.11 8.41 20.82
CA GLU A 116 6.40 9.20 19.62
C GLU A 116 6.03 8.43 18.36
N LYS A 117 6.33 7.13 18.30
CA LYS A 117 5.89 6.27 17.18
C LYS A 117 4.37 6.15 17.11
N THR A 118 3.70 5.96 18.24
CA THR A 118 2.22 5.91 18.33
C THR A 118 1.61 7.19 17.79
N LYS A 119 2.17 8.35 18.16
CA LYS A 119 1.71 9.65 17.69
C LYS A 119 1.92 9.82 16.18
N ALA A 120 3.06 9.39 15.66
CA ALA A 120 3.35 9.40 14.21
C ALA A 120 2.38 8.48 13.44
N HIS A 121 2.16 7.26 13.92
CA HIS A 121 1.24 6.28 13.34
C HIS A 121 -0.21 6.79 13.33
N LYS A 122 -0.69 7.33 14.46
CA LYS A 122 -2.00 7.99 14.56
C LYS A 122 -2.12 9.19 13.60
N HIS A 123 -1.04 9.93 13.39
CA HIS A 123 -1.02 11.01 12.41
C HIS A 123 -1.18 10.47 10.99
N SER A 124 -0.51 9.36 10.64
CA SER A 124 -0.69 8.64 9.37
C SER A 124 -2.16 8.26 9.15
N HIS A 125 -2.82 7.69 10.15
CA HIS A 125 -4.27 7.38 10.10
C HIS A 125 -5.14 8.60 9.80
N ILE A 126 -4.87 9.74 10.44
CA ILE A 126 -5.61 10.99 10.21
C ILE A 126 -5.43 11.45 8.77
N LEU A 127 -4.20 11.44 8.25
CA LEU A 127 -3.91 11.86 6.87
C LEU A 127 -4.59 10.95 5.84
N LEU A 128 -4.58 9.63 6.05
CA LEU A 128 -5.26 8.68 5.17
C LEU A 128 -6.77 8.92 5.13
N ARG A 129 -7.39 9.15 6.29
CA ARG A 129 -8.83 9.47 6.37
C ARG A 129 -9.18 10.80 5.72
N GLN A 130 -8.33 11.82 5.87
CA GLN A 130 -8.51 13.12 5.20
C GLN A 130 -8.39 13.00 3.68
N ARG A 131 -7.40 12.24 3.19
CA ARG A 131 -7.24 11.93 1.77
C ARG A 131 -8.46 11.20 1.22
N LEU A 132 -8.94 10.19 1.93
CA LEU A 132 -10.16 9.46 1.56
C LEU A 132 -11.38 10.39 1.45
N THR A 133 -11.54 11.32 2.41
CA THR A 133 -12.62 12.31 2.40
C THR A 133 -12.50 13.28 1.21
N THR A 134 -11.27 13.70 0.87
CA THR A 134 -11.00 14.57 -0.28
C THR A 134 -11.35 13.88 -1.61
N LEU A 135 -11.02 12.59 -1.73
CA LEU A 135 -11.38 11.78 -2.90
C LEU A 135 -12.91 11.66 -3.06
N PHE A 136 -13.64 11.51 -1.96
CA PHE A 136 -15.10 11.54 -1.95
C PHE A 136 -15.65 12.88 -2.46
N ASP A 137 -15.13 13.98 -1.94
CA ASP A 137 -15.57 15.32 -2.33
C ASP A 137 -15.32 15.60 -3.81
N HIS A 138 -14.19 15.16 -4.36
CA HIS A 138 -13.90 15.25 -5.79
C HIS A 138 -14.94 14.53 -6.64
N LEU A 139 -15.35 13.31 -6.27
CA LEU A 139 -16.40 12.58 -6.98
C LEU A 139 -17.76 13.28 -6.89
N ARG A 140 -18.08 13.84 -5.73
CA ARG A 140 -19.38 14.47 -5.47
C ARG A 140 -19.55 15.83 -6.17
N GLN A 141 -18.48 16.62 -6.25
CA GLN A 141 -18.51 18.00 -6.76
C GLN A 141 -18.20 18.12 -8.26
N SER A 142 -17.80 17.02 -8.91
CA SER A 142 -17.46 17.01 -10.33
C SER A 142 -18.68 17.27 -11.23
N SER A 143 -18.76 18.44 -11.86
CA SER A 143 -19.83 18.81 -12.79
C SER A 143 -19.50 18.64 -14.29
N GLY A 144 -18.23 18.38 -14.65
CA GLY A 144 -17.80 18.35 -16.05
C GLY A 144 -16.94 17.14 -16.44
N LYS A 145 -15.74 17.03 -15.85
CA LYS A 145 -14.73 16.01 -16.23
C LYS A 145 -14.89 14.70 -15.45
N LEU A 146 -16.12 14.20 -15.34
CA LEU A 146 -16.48 13.14 -14.40
C LEU A 146 -15.70 11.84 -14.63
N ASN A 147 -15.47 11.44 -15.88
CA ASN A 147 -14.68 10.25 -16.20
C ASN A 147 -13.19 10.41 -15.82
N SER A 148 -12.63 11.61 -16.02
CA SER A 148 -11.25 11.88 -15.60
C SER A 148 -11.13 11.85 -14.08
N VAL A 149 -12.07 12.46 -13.37
CA VAL A 149 -12.10 12.46 -11.90
C VAL A 149 -12.26 11.04 -11.38
N ARG A 150 -13.17 10.24 -11.96
CA ARG A 150 -13.35 8.83 -11.63
C ARG A 150 -12.06 8.03 -11.79
N ASN A 151 -11.35 8.20 -12.91
CA ASN A 151 -10.07 7.52 -13.14
C ASN A 151 -8.98 7.94 -12.15
N THR A 152 -8.85 9.24 -11.88
CA THR A 152 -7.89 9.73 -10.89
C THR A 152 -8.22 9.18 -9.50
N VAL A 153 -9.48 9.25 -9.07
CA VAL A 153 -9.91 8.76 -7.75
C VAL A 153 -9.69 7.26 -7.63
N ARG A 154 -10.05 6.48 -8.66
CA ARG A 154 -9.78 5.04 -8.73
C ARG A 154 -8.29 4.74 -8.50
N ARG A 155 -7.40 5.41 -9.23
CA ARG A 155 -5.94 5.23 -9.07
C ARG A 155 -5.46 5.62 -7.69
N THR A 156 -5.88 6.77 -7.19
CA THR A 156 -5.45 7.21 -5.86
C THR A 156 -5.94 6.25 -4.79
N LEU A 157 -7.17 5.74 -4.88
CA LEU A 157 -7.71 4.73 -3.96
C LEU A 157 -6.88 3.44 -3.99
N SER A 158 -6.52 2.96 -5.18
CA SER A 158 -5.77 1.70 -5.33
C SER A 158 -4.42 1.68 -4.60
N ARG A 159 -3.83 2.86 -4.37
CA ARG A 159 -2.51 3.02 -3.75
C ARG A 159 -2.55 3.74 -2.41
N LEU A 160 -3.75 4.07 -1.92
CA LEU A 160 -3.93 4.96 -0.77
C LEU A 160 -3.25 4.40 0.49
N TYR A 161 -3.32 3.08 0.66
CA TYR A 161 -2.87 2.38 1.86
C TYR A 161 -1.48 1.77 1.71
N ASP A 162 -0.89 1.75 0.51
CA ASP A 162 0.30 0.94 0.19
C ASP A 162 1.46 1.20 1.14
N LEU A 163 1.83 2.48 1.30
CA LEU A 163 2.96 2.89 2.12
C LEU A 163 2.73 2.52 3.59
N HIS A 164 1.56 2.86 4.10
CA HIS A 164 1.19 2.61 5.49
C HIS A 164 1.21 1.11 5.81
N PHE A 165 0.60 0.29 4.95
CA PHE A 165 0.56 -1.18 5.13
C PHE A 165 1.91 -1.87 4.93
N CYS A 166 2.84 -1.27 4.17
CA CYS A 166 4.18 -1.83 3.96
C CYS A 166 5.20 -1.35 5.00
N GLU A 167 4.97 -0.21 5.66
CA GLU A 167 5.94 0.43 6.55
C GLU A 167 5.42 0.52 7.99
N ASP A 168 4.59 1.52 8.29
CA ASP A 168 4.11 1.84 9.64
C ASP A 168 3.58 0.59 10.38
N ASP A 169 2.71 -0.12 9.68
CA ASP A 169 2.01 -1.31 10.12
C ASP A 169 2.92 -2.52 10.35
N VAL A 170 3.92 -2.68 9.48
CA VAL A 170 4.90 -3.77 9.59
C VAL A 170 5.81 -3.51 10.78
N ILE A 171 6.28 -2.26 10.94
CA ILE A 171 7.12 -1.84 12.06
C ILE A 171 6.40 -2.10 13.39
N PHE A 172 5.14 -1.70 13.51
CA PHE A 172 4.35 -1.96 14.71
C PHE A 172 4.26 -3.47 15.02
N VAL A 173 3.98 -4.30 14.02
CA VAL A 173 3.88 -5.76 14.22
C VAL A 173 5.23 -6.40 14.54
N GLU A 174 6.31 -5.94 13.94
CA GLU A 174 7.66 -6.42 14.22
C GLU A 174 8.09 -6.14 15.66
N GLU A 175 7.76 -4.96 16.19
CA GLU A 175 8.16 -4.54 17.53
C GLU A 175 7.26 -5.09 18.64
N MET A 176 5.94 -5.15 18.42
CA MET A 176 4.98 -5.36 19.52
C MET A 176 4.29 -6.72 19.52
N ILE A 177 4.30 -7.44 18.39
CA ILE A 177 3.64 -8.75 18.28
C ILE A 177 4.70 -9.86 18.43
N PRO A 178 4.60 -10.69 19.48
CA PRO A 178 5.54 -11.78 19.68
C PRO A 178 5.32 -12.90 18.65
N SER A 179 6.36 -13.71 18.44
CA SER A 179 6.41 -14.67 17.32
C SER A 179 5.43 -15.85 17.44
N ASP A 180 4.90 -16.08 18.65
CA ASP A 180 3.87 -17.08 18.96
C ASP A 180 2.45 -16.60 18.60
N GLU A 181 2.21 -15.29 18.61
CA GLU A 181 0.97 -14.66 18.13
C GLU A 181 0.97 -14.45 16.62
N LYS A 182 2.16 -14.33 16.01
CA LYS A 182 2.33 -14.41 14.56
C LYS A 182 2.02 -15.84 14.16
N LEU A 183 1.12 -16.03 13.21
CA LEU A 183 0.88 -17.36 12.66
C LEU A 183 2.21 -17.80 12.07
N GLY A 184 2.81 -18.82 12.69
CA GLY A 184 4.21 -19.15 12.52
C GLY A 184 4.56 -19.26 11.03
N LYS A 185 5.81 -18.88 10.70
CA LYS A 185 6.53 -19.49 9.57
C LYS A 185 6.09 -20.95 9.53
N THR A 186 5.34 -21.35 8.51
CA THR A 186 4.97 -22.74 8.34
C THR A 186 6.26 -23.53 8.41
N ILE A 187 6.38 -24.32 9.47
CA ILE A 187 7.30 -25.42 9.61
C ILE A 187 7.28 -26.19 8.28
N GLY A 188 8.40 -26.20 7.56
CA GLY A 188 8.54 -26.92 6.29
C GLY A 188 9.03 -26.09 5.09
N GLN A 189 10.08 -25.28 5.25
CA GLN A 189 10.91 -24.89 4.11
C GLN A 189 12.40 -24.92 4.49
N ASP A 190 12.80 -25.98 5.20
CA ASP A 190 14.18 -26.43 5.28
C ASP A 190 14.23 -27.84 4.66
N GLY A 191 15.03 -28.01 3.62
CA GLY A 191 15.52 -29.33 3.19
C GLY A 191 14.55 -30.21 2.40
N LEU A 192 14.28 -29.86 1.15
CA LEU A 192 14.10 -30.86 0.09
C LEU A 192 15.04 -30.49 -1.06
N GLU A 193 16.34 -30.58 -0.76
CA GLU A 193 17.29 -30.93 -1.81
C GLU A 193 16.83 -32.26 -2.40
N MET A 194 16.62 -32.27 -3.71
CA MET A 194 16.29 -33.46 -4.49
C MET A 194 17.30 -34.56 -4.21
N GLU A 195 16.95 -35.52 -3.36
CA GLU A 195 17.63 -36.80 -3.35
C GLU A 195 17.11 -37.60 -4.55
N VAL A 196 17.94 -37.59 -5.60
CA VAL A 196 17.80 -38.38 -6.81
C VAL A 196 17.74 -39.84 -6.41
N VAL A 197 16.54 -40.44 -6.42
CA VAL A 197 16.41 -41.90 -6.30
C VAL A 197 16.95 -42.50 -7.59
N ALA A 198 18.21 -42.94 -7.53
CA ALA A 198 18.78 -43.85 -8.49
C ALA A 198 18.03 -45.20 -8.39
N GLU A 199 17.31 -45.57 -9.44
CA GLU A 199 16.86 -46.95 -9.64
C GLU A 199 18.08 -47.85 -9.81
N GLY A 200 18.55 -48.41 -8.70
CA GLY A 200 19.45 -49.55 -8.66
C GLY A 200 18.63 -50.83 -8.69
N VAL A 201 18.43 -51.36 -9.90
CA VAL A 201 18.17 -52.78 -10.12
C VAL A 201 19.38 -53.55 -9.57
N ASP A 202 19.19 -54.42 -8.57
CA ASP A 202 19.56 -55.84 -8.67
C ASP A 202 19.31 -56.70 -7.40
N VAL A 203 18.93 -57.96 -7.69
CA VAL A 203 19.23 -59.22 -6.97
C VAL A 203 18.39 -59.64 -5.74
N ASN A 204 17.39 -60.48 -6.04
CA ASN A 204 17.32 -61.92 -5.73
C ASN A 204 17.20 -62.46 -4.27
N ASN A 205 16.21 -63.36 -4.16
CA ASN A 205 16.22 -64.67 -3.47
C ASN A 205 15.81 -64.83 -1.98
N ASN A 206 14.77 -65.67 -1.84
CA ASN A 206 14.61 -66.81 -0.92
C ASN A 206 14.25 -66.59 0.56
N ASN A 207 13.00 -66.95 0.92
CA ASN A 207 12.64 -68.18 1.66
C ASN A 207 11.42 -67.95 2.58
N ASN A 208 10.24 -68.43 2.18
CA ASN A 208 9.51 -69.56 2.80
C ASN A 208 8.14 -69.75 2.12
#